data_AF-A0A970LQE2-F1
#
_entry.id   AF-A0A970LQE2-F1
#
_cell.length_a   1.000
_cell.length_b   1.000
_cell.length_c   1.000
_cell.angle_alpha   90.00
_cell.angle_beta   90.00
_cell.angle_gamma   90.00
#
_symmetry.space_group_name_H-M   'P 1'
#
loop_
_entity.id
_entity.type
_entity.pdbx_description
1 polymer ?
#
loop_
_entity_poly.entity_id
_entity_poly.type
_entity_poly.pdbx_seq_one_letter_code
_entity_poly.pdbx_strand_id
1 'polypeptide(L)'
;MDFERWFQDRTSRFERFILKCVGVLLFLLLLTQALLTKPDFRSLLSLVDRFEGKPVTETEREQPAISRPAAAEQECYLKLSILNEADGSGIEVLVNGEAVTAFGSSKSVLVPVRDGDQVEVDGEVPAEDVVIAVTSVSEGIISPREGKKITFFGQPETVSFVKVGEVTEAGS
;
A
#
# COMPACT_ATOMS: atom_id res chain seq x y z
N MET A 1 -7.43 -4.96 73.77
CA MET A 1 -6.22 -4.56 72.99
C MET A 1 -5.76 -5.68 72.05
N ASP A 2 -6.63 -6.66 71.74
CA ASP A 2 -6.26 -7.85 70.95
C ASP A 2 -6.55 -7.70 69.45
N PHE A 3 -7.38 -6.71 69.08
CA PHE A 3 -7.76 -6.44 67.70
C PHE A 3 -6.60 -5.83 66.88
N GLU A 4 -5.89 -4.83 67.41
CA GLU A 4 -4.70 -4.27 66.76
C GLU A 4 -3.63 -5.34 66.49
N ARG A 5 -3.37 -6.24 67.45
CA ARG A 5 -2.35 -7.28 67.30
C ARG A 5 -2.74 -8.32 66.25
N TRP A 6 -4.00 -8.74 66.25
CA TRP A 6 -4.53 -9.67 65.24
C TRP A 6 -4.55 -9.04 63.83
N PHE A 7 -4.94 -7.77 63.73
CA PHE A 7 -4.98 -7.05 62.46
C PHE A 7 -3.56 -6.83 61.90
N GLN A 8 -2.60 -6.45 62.73
CA GLN A 8 -1.20 -6.29 62.32
C GLN A 8 -0.58 -7.62 61.85
N ASP A 9 -0.82 -8.74 62.55
CA ASP A 9 -0.33 -10.05 62.14
C ASP A 9 -0.94 -10.53 60.81
N ARG A 10 -2.24 -10.28 60.60
CA ARG A 10 -2.93 -10.64 59.35
C ARG A 10 -2.48 -9.77 58.19
N THR A 11 -2.29 -8.48 58.44
CA THR A 11 -1.82 -7.51 57.43
C THR A 11 -0.39 -7.82 57.01
N SER A 12 0.50 -8.16 57.95
CA SER A 12 1.89 -8.53 57.62
C SER A 12 1.98 -9.79 56.76
N ARG A 13 1.11 -10.79 57.01
CA ARG A 13 1.03 -11.99 56.16
C ARG A 13 0.47 -11.67 54.77
N PHE A 14 -0.53 -10.80 54.70
CA PHE A 14 -1.13 -10.37 53.44
C PHE A 14 -0.17 -9.52 52.59
N GLU A 15 0.58 -8.62 53.23
CA GLU A 15 1.63 -7.82 52.59
C GLU A 15 2.73 -8.72 52.00
N ARG A 16 3.25 -9.68 52.78
CA ARG A 16 4.21 -10.67 52.27
C ARG A 16 3.64 -11.52 51.14
N PHE A 17 2.34 -11.81 51.16
CA PHE A 17 1.67 -12.53 50.08
C PHE A 17 1.56 -11.68 48.82
N ILE A 18 1.15 -10.41 48.93
CA ILE A 18 1.10 -9.47 47.80
C ILE A 18 2.49 -9.30 47.19
N LEU A 19 3.53 -9.07 47.99
CA LEU A 19 4.90 -8.91 47.50
C LEU A 19 5.39 -10.16 46.74
N LYS A 20 5.04 -11.36 47.21
CA LYS A 20 5.32 -12.61 46.49
C LYS A 20 4.53 -12.71 45.19
N CYS A 21 3.24 -12.37 45.20
CA CYS A 21 2.40 -12.36 44.01
C CYS A 21 2.90 -11.39 42.95
N VAL A 22 3.29 -10.17 43.35
CA VAL A 22 3.90 -9.17 42.45
C VAL A 22 5.21 -9.69 41.87
N GLY A 23 6.06 -10.32 42.69
CA GLY A 23 7.29 -10.95 42.21
C GLY A 23 7.03 -12.07 41.19
N VAL A 24 6.03 -12.92 41.44
CA VAL A 24 5.63 -13.98 40.52
C VAL A 24 5.06 -13.42 39.22
N LEU A 25 4.23 -12.38 39.29
CA LEU A 25 3.66 -11.71 38.11
C LEU A 25 4.74 -11.04 37.25
N LEU A 26 5.70 -10.34 37.88
CA LEU A 26 6.85 -9.78 37.18
C LEU A 26 7.71 -10.86 36.53
N PHE A 27 7.96 -11.97 37.23
CA PHE A 27 8.68 -13.09 36.66
C PHE A 27 7.94 -13.70 35.46
N LEU A 28 6.61 -13.85 35.54
CA LEU A 28 5.79 -14.34 34.45
C LEU A 28 5.82 -13.40 33.24
N LEU A 29 5.80 -12.08 33.46
CA LEU A 29 5.92 -11.07 32.41
C LEU A 29 7.27 -11.19 31.69
N LEU A 30 8.37 -11.26 32.44
CA LEU A 30 9.71 -11.42 31.86
C LEU A 30 9.84 -12.74 31.09
N LEU A 31 9.26 -13.83 31.61
CA LEU A 31 9.24 -15.12 30.93
C LEU A 31 8.45 -15.04 29.61
N THR A 32 7.30 -14.38 29.63
CA THR A 32 6.45 -14.18 28.43
C THR A 32 7.18 -13.33 27.40
N GLN A 33 7.80 -12.22 27.81
CA GLN A 33 8.62 -11.37 26.94
C GLN A 33 9.77 -12.17 26.31
N ALA A 34 10.49 -12.98 27.09
CA ALA A 34 11.57 -13.82 26.58
C ALA A 34 11.08 -14.91 25.60
N LEU A 35 9.88 -15.46 25.83
CA LEU A 35 9.26 -16.44 24.94
C LEU A 35 8.82 -15.79 23.61
N LEU A 36 8.25 -14.58 23.65
CA LEU A 36 7.84 -13.85 22.45
C LEU A 36 9.01 -13.40 21.57
N THR A 37 10.22 -13.30 22.12
CA THR A 37 11.44 -13.06 21.32
C THR A 37 11.77 -14.24 20.40
N LYS A 38 11.28 -15.45 20.70
CA LYS A 38 11.45 -16.61 19.82
C LYS A 38 10.32 -16.67 18.78
N PRO A 39 10.64 -16.69 17.47
CA PRO A 39 9.65 -16.64 16.41
C PRO A 39 8.63 -17.80 16.45
N ASP A 40 9.05 -18.97 16.91
CA ASP A 40 8.19 -20.17 16.98
C ASP A 40 7.00 -19.99 17.95
N PHE A 41 7.19 -19.30 19.07
CA PHE A 41 6.14 -19.11 20.09
C PHE A 41 5.24 -17.90 19.80
N ARG A 42 5.74 -16.92 19.03
CA ARG A 42 4.95 -15.79 18.55
C ARG A 42 3.76 -16.26 17.70
N SER A 43 3.98 -17.25 16.83
CA SER A 43 2.91 -17.78 15.95
C SER A 43 1.80 -18.54 16.68
N LEU A 44 2.08 -19.16 17.84
CA LEU A 44 1.10 -19.91 18.60
C LEU A 44 0.20 -19.03 19.47
N LEU A 45 0.72 -17.90 19.96
CA LEU A 45 -0.01 -16.92 20.78
C LEU A 45 -0.73 -15.85 19.95
N SER A 46 -0.28 -15.64 18.71
CA SER A 46 -0.90 -14.73 17.76
C SER A 46 -2.07 -15.41 17.05
N LEU A 47 -3.26 -15.37 17.67
CA LEU A 47 -4.51 -15.73 16.99
C LEU A 47 -4.73 -14.89 15.72
N VAL A 48 -4.18 -13.68 15.70
CA VAL A 48 -4.20 -12.73 14.59
C VAL A 48 -3.37 -13.25 13.40
N ASP A 49 -2.15 -13.75 13.61
CA ASP A 49 -1.33 -14.38 12.55
C ASP A 49 -2.03 -15.56 11.88
N ARG A 50 -2.87 -16.29 12.62
CA ARG A 50 -3.61 -17.43 12.07
C ARG A 50 -4.69 -17.03 11.06
N PHE A 51 -5.12 -15.77 11.08
CA PHE A 51 -6.10 -15.19 10.15
C PHE A 51 -5.47 -14.22 9.13
N GLU A 52 -4.25 -13.74 9.35
CA GLU A 52 -3.54 -12.83 8.42
C GLU A 52 -2.89 -13.54 7.22
N GLY A 53 -2.95 -14.88 7.16
CA GLY A 53 -2.34 -15.65 6.05
C GLY A 53 -0.83 -15.80 6.22
N LYS A 54 -0.19 -16.58 5.33
CA LYS A 54 1.26 -16.80 5.41
C LYS A 54 1.99 -15.61 4.78
N PRO A 55 3.02 -15.04 5.43
CA PRO A 55 3.86 -14.07 4.78
C PRO A 55 4.55 -14.73 3.59
N VAL A 56 4.41 -14.10 2.41
CA VAL A 56 5.08 -14.52 1.17
C VAL A 56 6.58 -14.56 1.46
N THR A 57 7.16 -15.75 1.39
CA THR A 57 8.59 -15.93 1.67
C THR A 57 9.39 -15.28 0.55
N GLU A 58 10.59 -14.75 0.80
CA GLU A 58 11.40 -14.05 -0.20
C GLU A 58 11.62 -14.86 -1.50
N THR A 59 11.54 -16.18 -1.45
CA THR A 59 11.59 -17.06 -2.61
C THR A 59 10.38 -16.93 -3.56
N GLU A 60 9.21 -16.49 -3.07
CA GLU A 60 8.04 -16.15 -3.89
C GLU A 60 8.06 -14.70 -4.39
N ARG A 61 8.90 -13.81 -3.82
CA ARG A 61 9.10 -12.46 -4.41
C ARG A 61 9.87 -12.48 -5.72
N GLU A 62 10.69 -13.52 -5.93
CA GLU A 62 11.41 -13.75 -7.19
C GLU A 62 10.56 -14.49 -8.23
N GLN A 63 9.35 -14.95 -7.88
CA GLN A 63 8.41 -15.37 -8.90
C GLN A 63 7.83 -14.12 -9.55
N PRO A 64 8.07 -13.88 -10.86
CA PRO A 64 7.45 -12.77 -11.54
C PRO A 64 5.95 -12.92 -11.36
N ALA A 65 5.30 -11.87 -10.82
CA ALA A 65 3.86 -11.76 -10.71
C ALA A 65 3.26 -12.30 -12.01
N ILE A 66 2.56 -13.44 -11.92
CA ILE A 66 1.89 -14.18 -12.99
C ILE A 66 2.19 -13.57 -14.35
N SER A 67 3.29 -13.98 -15.00
CA SER A 67 3.57 -13.52 -16.35
C SER A 67 2.36 -13.83 -17.20
N ARG A 68 1.65 -12.76 -17.55
CA ARG A 68 0.43 -12.77 -18.34
C ARG A 68 0.71 -13.60 -19.60
N PRO A 69 -0.20 -14.49 -20.02
CA PRO A 69 -0.03 -15.18 -21.29
C PRO A 69 0.18 -14.11 -22.37
N ALA A 70 1.24 -14.28 -23.16
CA ALA A 70 1.59 -13.44 -24.30
C ALA A 70 0.52 -13.57 -25.41
N ALA A 71 -0.70 -13.17 -25.11
CA ALA A 71 -1.77 -13.00 -26.08
C ALA A 71 -1.56 -11.63 -26.71
N ALA A 72 -0.96 -11.64 -27.92
CA ALA A 72 -0.87 -10.53 -28.87
C ALA A 72 -1.03 -9.15 -28.22
N GLU A 73 0.06 -8.67 -27.64
CA GLU A 73 0.11 -7.40 -26.92
C GLU A 73 -0.10 -6.25 -27.90
N GLN A 74 -1.34 -5.77 -28.01
CA GLN A 74 -1.57 -4.46 -28.60
C GLN A 74 -1.12 -3.43 -27.57
N GLU A 75 0.12 -2.97 -27.71
CA GLU A 75 0.64 -1.85 -26.91
C GLU A 75 -0.17 -0.59 -27.27
N CYS A 76 -1.00 -0.17 -26.33
CA CYS A 76 -1.75 1.07 -26.43
C CYS A 76 -1.01 2.16 -25.65
N TYR A 77 -1.26 3.43 -25.99
CA TYR A 77 -0.62 4.57 -25.36
C TYR A 77 -1.66 5.58 -24.88
N LEU A 78 -1.38 6.20 -23.74
CA LEU A 78 -2.08 7.38 -23.24
C LEU A 78 -1.11 8.56 -23.20
N LYS A 79 -1.53 9.71 -23.72
CA LYS A 79 -0.77 10.95 -23.57
C LYS A 79 -1.37 11.80 -22.46
N LEU A 80 -0.62 11.95 -21.37
CA LEU A 80 -0.97 12.84 -20.27
C LEU A 80 -0.27 14.17 -20.44
N SER A 81 -0.97 15.28 -20.20
CA SER A 81 -0.40 16.63 -20.24
C SER A 81 -0.86 17.47 -19.06
N ILE A 82 0.04 18.30 -18.55
CA ILE A 82 -0.25 19.34 -17.57
C ILE A 82 -0.88 20.52 -18.31
N LEU A 83 -2.07 20.95 -17.87
CA LEU A 83 -2.85 21.99 -18.52
C LEU A 83 -2.57 23.40 -17.99
N ASN A 84 -2.01 23.52 -16.79
CA ASN A 84 -1.66 24.80 -16.18
C ASN A 84 -0.14 25.05 -16.20
N GLU A 85 0.27 26.25 -15.77
CA GLU A 85 1.67 26.65 -15.77
C GLU A 85 2.50 25.98 -14.66
N ALA A 86 1.87 25.20 -13.79
CA ALA A 86 2.49 24.49 -12.69
C ALA A 86 3.66 23.57 -13.11
N ASP A 87 4.67 23.52 -12.25
CA ASP A 87 5.81 22.66 -12.46
C ASP A 87 5.42 21.19 -12.27
N GLY A 88 5.75 20.37 -13.28
CA GLY A 88 5.57 18.92 -13.24
C GLY A 88 6.81 18.18 -12.74
N SER A 89 7.88 18.91 -12.41
CA SER A 89 9.09 18.31 -11.91
C SER A 89 8.79 17.61 -10.57
N GLY A 90 9.14 16.32 -10.50
CA GLY A 90 8.81 15.47 -9.35
C GLY A 90 7.48 14.72 -9.42
N ILE A 91 6.68 14.89 -10.49
CA ILE A 91 5.48 14.06 -10.73
C ILE A 91 5.81 12.89 -11.64
N GLU A 92 5.59 11.69 -11.12
CA GLU A 92 5.72 10.41 -11.78
C GLU A 92 4.35 9.86 -12.18
N VAL A 93 4.34 9.08 -13.25
CA VAL A 93 3.16 8.34 -13.71
C VAL A 93 3.42 6.86 -13.45
N LEU A 94 2.48 6.26 -12.72
CA LEU A 94 2.54 4.88 -12.31
C LEU A 94 1.53 4.06 -13.11
N VAL A 95 1.94 2.85 -13.50
CA VAL A 95 1.06 1.85 -14.09
C VAL A 95 1.06 0.64 -13.17
N ASN A 96 -0.09 0.30 -12.60
CA ASN A 96 -0.25 -0.77 -11.61
C ASN A 96 0.71 -0.64 -10.40
N GLY A 97 0.98 0.60 -9.97
CA GLY A 97 1.87 0.90 -8.84
C GLY A 97 3.36 0.94 -9.17
N GLU A 98 3.77 0.74 -10.42
CA GLU A 98 5.16 0.87 -10.86
C GLU A 98 5.37 2.18 -11.63
N ALA A 99 6.40 2.96 -11.27
CA ALA A 99 6.73 4.20 -11.97
C ALA A 99 7.28 3.90 -13.37
N VAL A 100 6.53 4.30 -14.41
CA VAL A 100 6.88 4.04 -15.82
C VAL A 100 7.52 5.24 -16.49
N THR A 101 7.09 6.46 -16.13
CA THR A 101 7.62 7.71 -16.70
C THR A 101 7.41 8.87 -15.73
N ALA A 102 8.12 9.97 -15.92
CA ALA A 102 7.93 11.20 -15.15
C ALA A 102 7.75 12.40 -16.09
N PHE A 103 7.02 13.43 -15.64
CA PHE A 103 6.89 14.68 -16.40
C PHE A 103 8.24 15.40 -16.50
N GLY A 104 9.03 15.43 -15.41
CA GLY A 104 10.31 16.12 -15.38
C GLY A 104 10.15 17.59 -15.79
N SER A 105 10.95 18.06 -16.76
CA SER A 105 10.80 19.40 -17.33
C SER A 105 9.79 19.48 -18.49
N SER A 106 9.13 18.38 -18.84
CA SER A 106 8.16 18.32 -19.94
C SER A 106 6.74 18.51 -19.42
N LYS A 107 5.92 19.23 -20.19
CA LYS A 107 4.48 19.40 -19.89
C LYS A 107 3.61 18.21 -20.32
N SER A 108 4.17 17.23 -21.02
CA SER A 108 3.42 16.04 -21.48
C SER A 108 4.28 14.79 -21.53
N VAL A 109 3.68 13.65 -21.26
CA VAL A 109 4.31 12.33 -21.28
C VAL A 109 3.43 11.32 -22.01
N LEU A 110 4.08 10.33 -22.63
CA LEU A 110 3.42 9.19 -23.27
C LEU A 110 3.56 7.98 -22.36
N VAL A 111 2.45 7.31 -22.06
CA VAL A 111 2.38 6.22 -21.09
C VAL A 111 1.93 4.96 -21.83
N PRO A 112 2.76 3.92 -21.95
CA PRO A 112 2.34 2.63 -22.48
C PRO A 112 1.37 1.95 -21.50
N VAL A 113 0.26 1.45 -22.01
CA VAL A 113 -0.80 0.82 -21.22
C VAL A 113 -1.43 -0.36 -21.94
N ARG A 114 -2.06 -1.23 -21.16
CA ARG A 114 -2.78 -2.42 -21.60
C ARG A 114 -4.17 -2.47 -20.99
N ASP A 115 -5.01 -3.35 -21.52
CA ASP A 115 -6.33 -3.57 -20.95
C ASP A 115 -6.25 -4.02 -19.48
N GLY A 116 -7.03 -3.35 -18.63
CA GLY A 116 -7.09 -3.58 -17.19
C GLY A 116 -6.08 -2.80 -16.36
N ASP A 117 -5.13 -2.08 -16.98
CA ASP A 117 -4.11 -1.35 -16.23
C ASP A 117 -4.69 -0.17 -15.44
N GLN A 118 -4.21 0.02 -14.21
CA GLN A 118 -4.48 1.21 -13.42
C GLN A 118 -3.39 2.25 -13.68
N VAL A 119 -3.78 3.44 -14.10
CA VAL A 119 -2.87 4.57 -14.33
C VAL A 119 -3.06 5.61 -13.23
N GLU A 120 -1.97 6.00 -12.60
CA GLU A 120 -1.95 6.91 -11.46
C GLU A 120 -0.84 7.95 -11.63
N VAL A 121 -0.95 9.06 -10.92
CA VAL A 121 0.12 10.02 -10.75
C VAL A 121 0.49 10.09 -9.28
N ASP A 122 1.78 10.12 -9.00
CA ASP A 122 2.32 10.29 -7.64
C ASP A 122 3.57 11.16 -7.70
N GLY A 123 4.01 11.69 -6.57
CA GLY A 123 5.18 12.54 -6.53
C GLY A 123 5.25 13.46 -5.33
N GLU A 124 6.16 14.41 -5.43
CA GLU A 124 6.33 15.44 -4.40
C GLU A 124 5.13 16.38 -4.33
N VAL A 125 4.93 17.00 -3.16
CA VAL A 125 3.87 17.99 -2.97
C VAL A 125 4.20 19.25 -3.79
N PRO A 126 3.37 19.60 -4.79
CA PRO A 126 3.68 20.72 -5.67
C PRO A 126 3.43 22.05 -4.95
N ALA A 127 4.10 23.12 -5.41
CA ALA A 127 3.90 24.46 -4.87
C ALA A 127 2.51 25.05 -5.17
N GLU A 128 1.88 24.58 -6.25
CA GLU A 128 0.53 24.91 -6.67
C GLU A 128 -0.15 23.66 -7.27
N ASP A 129 -1.48 23.61 -7.24
CA ASP A 129 -2.25 22.47 -7.74
C ASP A 129 -1.93 22.18 -9.21
N VAL A 130 -1.64 20.93 -9.55
CA VAL A 130 -1.29 20.55 -10.94
C VAL A 130 -2.49 19.91 -11.63
N VAL A 131 -2.95 20.51 -12.73
CA VAL A 131 -4.08 20.00 -13.49
C VAL A 131 -3.58 19.13 -14.63
N ILE A 132 -3.82 17.82 -14.55
CA ILE A 132 -3.36 16.83 -15.54
C ILE A 132 -4.55 16.34 -16.36
N ALA A 133 -4.37 16.23 -17.66
CA ALA A 133 -5.41 15.75 -18.57
C ALA A 133 -4.92 14.65 -19.50
N VAL A 134 -5.83 13.72 -19.80
CA VAL A 134 -5.68 12.78 -20.90
C VAL A 134 -5.89 13.57 -22.19
N THR A 135 -4.80 13.86 -22.87
CA THR A 135 -4.81 14.68 -24.10
C THR A 135 -4.91 13.86 -25.37
N SER A 136 -4.49 12.61 -25.34
CA SER A 136 -4.66 11.68 -26.45
C SER A 136 -4.70 10.23 -25.97
N VAL A 137 -5.45 9.38 -26.66
CA VAL A 137 -5.51 7.92 -26.42
C VAL A 137 -5.32 7.15 -27.72
N SER A 138 -4.66 6.00 -27.68
CA SER A 138 -4.59 5.09 -28.84
C SER A 138 -5.96 4.55 -29.24
N GLU A 139 -6.10 4.21 -30.53
CA GLU A 139 -7.31 3.55 -31.05
C GLU A 139 -7.60 2.25 -30.28
N GLY A 140 -8.88 2.02 -30.00
CA GLY A 140 -9.34 0.87 -29.21
C GLY A 140 -9.48 1.15 -27.71
N ILE A 141 -8.87 2.18 -27.15
CA ILE A 141 -9.10 2.56 -25.74
C ILE A 141 -10.51 3.17 -25.59
N ILE A 142 -11.39 2.49 -24.83
CA ILE A 142 -12.73 2.99 -24.45
C ILE A 142 -12.65 3.93 -23.24
N SER A 143 -11.74 3.63 -22.32
CA SER A 143 -11.52 4.40 -21.09
C SER A 143 -10.03 4.38 -20.72
N PRO A 144 -9.44 5.51 -20.29
CA PRO A 144 -10.04 6.84 -20.20
C PRO A 144 -10.32 7.45 -21.58
N ARG A 145 -11.22 8.44 -21.63
CA ARG A 145 -11.44 9.25 -22.84
C ARG A 145 -10.57 10.51 -22.82
N GLU A 146 -10.21 10.97 -24.01
CA GLU A 146 -9.58 12.27 -24.19
C GLU A 146 -10.40 13.38 -23.51
N GLY A 147 -9.71 14.33 -22.89
CA GLY A 147 -10.29 15.43 -22.13
C GLY A 147 -10.59 15.12 -20.67
N LYS A 148 -10.44 13.88 -20.19
CA LYS A 148 -10.52 13.57 -18.75
C LYS A 148 -9.44 14.35 -18.01
N LYS A 149 -9.82 15.01 -16.91
CA LYS A 149 -8.92 15.83 -16.07
C LYS A 149 -8.89 15.30 -14.64
N ILE A 150 -7.75 15.43 -14.01
CA ILE A 150 -7.54 15.25 -12.58
C ILE A 150 -6.73 16.44 -12.05
N THR A 151 -6.79 16.68 -10.75
CA THR A 151 -5.95 17.67 -10.07
C THR A 151 -5.10 16.93 -9.05
N PHE A 152 -3.79 17.14 -9.11
CA PHE A 152 -2.83 16.54 -8.20
C PHE A 152 -2.41 17.52 -7.10
N PHE A 153 -2.45 17.05 -5.86
CA PHE A 153 -2.22 17.85 -4.65
C PHE A 153 -1.03 17.32 -3.81
N GLY A 154 -0.18 16.45 -4.36
CA GLY A 154 0.91 15.81 -3.59
C GLY A 154 0.53 14.51 -2.90
N GLN A 155 -0.54 13.85 -3.35
CA GLN A 155 -0.93 12.50 -2.95
C GLN A 155 -1.23 11.67 -4.19
N PRO A 156 -1.05 10.34 -4.16
CA PRO A 156 -1.36 9.49 -5.30
C PRO A 156 -2.80 9.71 -5.79
N GLU A 157 -2.95 10.03 -7.07
CA GLU A 157 -4.24 10.28 -7.71
C GLU A 157 -4.44 9.33 -8.90
N THR A 158 -5.55 8.60 -8.88
CA THR A 158 -5.87 7.68 -9.96
C THR A 158 -6.39 8.43 -11.19
N VAL A 159 -5.66 8.36 -12.30
CA VAL A 159 -6.10 8.90 -13.59
C VAL A 159 -7.26 8.06 -14.11
N SER A 160 -7.10 6.74 -14.24
CA SER A 160 -8.15 5.82 -14.71
C SER A 160 -7.71 4.37 -14.63
N PHE A 161 -8.69 3.46 -14.65
CA PHE A 161 -8.50 2.10 -15.15
C PHE A 161 -8.67 2.10 -16.68
N VAL A 162 -7.74 1.44 -17.36
CA VAL A 162 -7.71 1.30 -18.81
C VAL A 162 -8.65 0.19 -19.23
N LYS A 163 -9.51 0.50 -20.20
CA LYS A 163 -10.39 -0.47 -20.84
C LYS A 163 -10.26 -0.36 -22.33
N VAL A 164 -9.85 -1.45 -22.98
CA VAL A 164 -9.75 -1.58 -24.43
C VAL A 164 -11.00 -2.30 -24.96
N GLY A 165 -11.55 -1.79 -26.05
CA GLY A 165 -12.67 -2.40 -26.76
C GLY A 165 -12.22 -3.35 -27.84
N GLU A 166 -13.10 -4.25 -28.25
CA GLU A 166 -12.90 -5.02 -29.48
C GLU A 166 -12.91 -4.05 -30.67
N VAL A 167 -11.77 -3.91 -31.35
CA VAL A 167 -11.69 -3.22 -32.64
C VAL A 167 -12.52 -4.05 -33.61
N THR A 168 -13.76 -3.65 -33.84
CA THR A 168 -14.56 -4.25 -34.91
C THR A 168 -13.93 -3.78 -36.22
N GLU A 169 -13.20 -4.67 -36.91
CA GLU A 169 -12.79 -4.45 -38.29
C GLU A 169 -14.06 -4.26 -39.13
N ALA A 170 -14.48 -3.02 -39.32
CA ALA A 170 -15.50 -2.68 -40.29
C ALA A 170 -14.86 -2.82 -41.66
N GLY A 171 -15.16 -3.96 -42.29
CA GLY A 171 -14.72 -4.32 -43.63
C GLY A 171 -14.94 -3.22 -44.66
N SER A 172 -13.94 -3.15 -45.53
CA SER A 172 -13.78 -2.30 -46.71
C SER A 172 -14.93 -2.36 -47.72
#